data_AF-A0A432CFC4-F1
#
_entry.id   AF-A0A432CFC4-F1
#
_cell.length_a   1.000
_cell.length_b   1.000
_cell.length_c   1.000
_cell.angle_alpha   90.00
_cell.angle_beta   90.00
_cell.angle_gamma   90.00
#
_symmetry.space_group_name_H-M   'P 1'
#
loop_
_entity.id
_entity.type
_entity.pdbx_description
1 polymer ?
#
loop_
_entity_poly.entity_id
_entity_poly.type
_entity_poly.pdbx_seq_one_letter_code
_entity_poly.pdbx_strand_id
1 'polypeptide(L)' 'MLKNIILTDDKFFEKKKGLTKIKTDSSGWLVYYLDENLEKWIEEYPNSEYHGGGIPQLRLIDKFSWDK' A
#
# COMPACT_ATOMS: atom_id res chain seq x y z
N MET A 1 -9.49 7.37 15.30
CA MET A 1 -8.02 7.55 15.33
C MET A 1 -7.53 7.17 13.95
N LEU A 2 -6.78 8.04 13.27
CA LEU A 2 -6.15 7.69 12.00
C LEU A 2 -5.11 6.58 12.28
N LYS A 3 -5.29 5.39 11.72
CA LYS A 3 -4.28 4.34 11.80
C LYS A 3 -3.09 4.77 10.93
N ASN A 4 -1.99 5.22 11.52
CA ASN A 4 -0.77 5.59 10.79
C ASN A 4 0.23 4.43 10.79
N ILE A 5 -0.18 3.27 10.26
CA ILE A 5 0.70 2.10 10.14
C ILE A 5 1.32 2.12 8.74
N ILE A 6 2.65 2.23 8.71
CA ILE A 6 3.46 2.15 7.50
C ILE A 6 4.48 1.03 7.70
N LEU A 7 4.56 0.12 6.72
CA LEU A 7 5.48 -1.00 6.70
C LEU A 7 6.47 -0.83 5.55
N THR A 8 7.76 -0.95 5.87
CA THR A 8 8.88 -0.90 4.92
C THR A 8 9.72 -2.17 5.05
N ASP A 9 10.66 -2.35 4.11
CA ASP A 9 11.69 -3.39 4.16
C ASP A 9 11.09 -4.80 4.37
N ASP A 10 11.65 -5.60 5.27
CA ASP A 10 11.19 -6.97 5.54
C ASP A 10 9.70 -7.03 5.90
N LYS A 11 9.20 -6.05 6.66
CA LYS A 11 7.77 -6.01 7.05
C LYS A 11 6.86 -5.78 5.85
N PHE A 12 7.32 -5.00 4.87
CA PHE A 12 6.62 -4.84 3.60
C PHE A 12 6.52 -6.19 2.88
N PHE A 13 7.65 -6.88 2.71
CA PHE A 13 7.68 -8.15 1.97
C PHE A 13 6.85 -9.24 2.65
N GLU A 14 6.94 -9.37 3.98
CA GLU A 14 6.16 -10.36 4.71
C GLU A 14 4.66 -10.06 4.67
N LYS A 15 4.25 -8.80 4.92
CA LYS A 15 2.82 -8.45 4.86
C LYS A 15 2.26 -8.65 3.45
N LYS A 16 3.00 -8.24 2.41
CA LYS A 16 2.56 -8.29 1.01
C LYS A 16 2.19 -9.70 0.52
N LYS A 17 2.83 -10.75 1.06
CA LYS A 17 2.51 -12.15 0.70
C LYS A 17 1.06 -12.54 1.01
N GLY A 18 0.44 -11.92 2.01
CA GLY A 18 -0.94 -12.17 2.42
C GLY A 18 -1.96 -11.18 1.84
N LEU A 19 -1.54 -10.30 0.93
CA LEU A 19 -2.41 -9.26 0.38
C LEU A 19 -3.01 -9.66 -0.96
N THR A 20 -4.32 -9.48 -1.09
CA THR A 20 -5.04 -9.59 -2.36
C THR A 20 -5.06 -8.24 -3.06
N LYS A 21 -4.52 -8.18 -4.28
CA LYS A 21 -4.55 -6.96 -5.10
C LYS A 21 -5.98 -6.66 -5.55
N ILE A 22 -6.45 -5.45 -5.27
CA ILE A 22 -7.77 -4.96 -5.68
C ILE A 22 -7.68 -4.14 -6.96
N LYS A 23 -6.76 -3.17 -7.00
CA LYS A 23 -6.68 -2.18 -8.08
C LYS A 23 -5.30 -1.54 -8.15
N THR A 24 -4.91 -1.09 -9.33
CA THR A 24 -3.84 -0.10 -9.51
C THR A 24 -4.48 1.20 -9.96
N ASP A 25 -4.02 2.35 -9.45
CA ASP A 25 -4.52 3.65 -9.88
C ASP A 25 -4.12 3.95 -11.35
N SER A 26 -4.64 5.04 -11.89
CA SER A 26 -4.36 5.43 -13.28
C SER A 26 -2.92 5.90 -13.50
N SER A 27 -2.23 6.32 -12.44
CA SER A 27 -0.82 6.72 -12.53
C SER A 27 0.12 5.51 -12.55
N GLY A 28 -0.33 4.34 -12.09
CA GLY A 28 0.47 3.14 -11.94
C GLY A 28 1.26 3.07 -10.63
N TRP A 29 1.30 4.16 -9.86
CA TRP A 29 2.13 4.30 -8.66
C TRP A 29 1.46 3.81 -7.38
N LEU A 30 0.14 3.74 -7.36
CA LEU A 30 -0.62 3.28 -6.19
C LEU A 30 -1.25 1.93 -6.49
N VAL A 31 -0.94 0.93 -5.66
CA VAL A 31 -1.60 -0.37 -5.72
C VAL A 31 -2.38 -0.59 -4.43
N TYR A 32 -3.67 -0.84 -4.59
CA TYR A 32 -4.61 -1.03 -3.50
C TYR A 32 -4.80 -2.52 -3.25
N TYR A 33 -4.78 -2.88 -1.97
CA TYR A 33 -4.82 -4.25 -1.49
C TYR A 33 -5.85 -4.42 -0.37
N LEU A 34 -6.27 -5.67 -0.18
CA LEU A 34 -7.06 -6.12 0.95
C LEU A 34 -6.38 -7.33 1.60
N ASP A 35 -6.40 -7.42 2.92
CA ASP A 35 -5.97 -8.62 3.63
C ASP A 35 -7.13 -9.50 4.10
N GLU A 36 -6.81 -10.63 4.74
CA GLU A 36 -7.79 -11.59 5.28
C GLU A 36 -8.72 -11.00 6.35
N ASN A 37 -8.31 -9.92 7.02
CA ASN A 37 -9.09 -9.21 8.04
C ASN A 37 -9.90 -8.06 7.44
N LEU A 38 -9.96 -7.96 6.11
CA LEU A 38 -10.58 -6.85 5.37
C LEU A 38 -9.92 -5.49 5.64
N GLU A 39 -8.68 -5.48 6.14
CA GLU A 39 -7.89 -4.26 6.26
C GLU A 39 -7.42 -3.82 4.87
N LYS A 40 -7.45 -2.51 4.65
CA LYS A 40 -7.14 -1.90 3.35
C LYS A 40 -5.73 -1.35 3.37
N TRP A 41 -4.96 -1.70 2.36
CA TRP A 41 -3.56 -1.32 2.25
C TRP A 41 -3.27 -0.63 0.92
N ILE A 42 -2.36 0.33 0.94
CA ILE A 42 -1.82 0.97 -0.27
C ILE A 42 -0.33 0.67 -0.33
N GLU A 43 0.13 0.09 -1.44
CA GLU A 43 1.53 0.14 -1.84
C GLU A 43 1.79 1.42 -2.61
N GLU A 44 2.81 2.16 -2.17
CA GLU A 44 3.23 3.40 -2.80
C GLU A 44 4.75 3.57 -2.72
N TYR A 45 5.26 4.47 -3.55
CA TYR A 45 6.68 4.76 -3.70
C TYR A 45 6.90 6.23 -3.30
N PRO A 46 7.05 6.52 -1.99
CA PRO A 46 7.04 7.90 -1.49
C PRO A 46 8.21 8.74 -1.99
N ASN A 47 9.30 8.08 -2.41
CA ASN A 47 10.49 8.73 -2.97
C ASN A 47 10.69 8.34 -4.45
N SER A 48 9.60 8.31 -5.21
CA SER A 48 9.57 7.91 -6.63
C SER A 48 10.50 8.75 -7.53
N GLU A 49 10.91 9.92 -7.07
CA GLU A 49 11.86 10.81 -7.72
C GLU A 49 13.29 10.26 -7.77
N TYR A 50 13.63 9.26 -6.95
CA TYR A 50 14.90 8.56 -7.09
C TYR A 50 14.88 7.68 -8.35
N HIS A 51 15.95 7.72 -9.14
CA HIS A 51 16.11 6.89 -10.34
C HIS A 51 15.94 5.40 -10.00
N GLY A 52 14.73 4.86 -10.22
CA GLY A 52 14.35 3.50 -9.83
C GLY A 52 13.14 3.39 -8.88
N GLY A 53 12.47 4.50 -8.53
CA GLY A 53 11.24 4.50 -7.75
C GLY A 53 11.42 4.48 -6.23
N GLY A 54 12.64 4.32 -5.72
CA GLY A 54 12.89 4.20 -4.28
C GLY A 54 12.31 2.90 -3.68
N ILE A 55 12.47 2.73 -2.37
CA ILE A 55 11.94 1.56 -1.65
C ILE A 55 10.42 1.73 -1.49
N PRO A 56 9.60 0.73 -1.86
CA PRO A 56 8.16 0.79 -1.65
C PRO A 56 7.79 0.70 -0.16
N GLN A 57 6.61 1.21 0.17
CA GLN A 57 5.99 1.02 1.48
C GLN A 57 4.56 0.53 1.36
N LEU A 58 4.07 -0.15 2.40
CA LEU A 58 2.66 -0.50 2.57
C LEU A 58 2.07 0.36 3.68
N ARG A 59 1.08 1.18 3.34
CA ARG A 59 0.36 2.02 4.30
C ARG A 59 -1.04 1.49 4.54
N LEU A 60 -1.38 1.27 5.79
CA LEU A 60 -2.74 0.94 6.19
C LEU A 60 -3.63 2.17 6.05
N ILE A 61 -4.83 1.98 5.52
CA ILE A 61 -5.83 3.04 5.34
C ILE A 61 -7.19 2.60 5.88
N ASP A 62 -7.96 3.56 6.38
CA ASP A 62 -9.30 3.28 6.90
C ASP A 62 -10.29 2.96 5.76
N LYS A 63 -10.17 3.67 4.64
CA LYS A 63 -11.04 3.53 3.46
C LYS A 63 -10.29 3.78 2.17
N PHE A 64 -10.72 3.15 1.08
CA PHE A 64 -10.22 3.50 -0.25
C PHE A 64 -10.68 4.90 -0.64
N SER A 65 -9.96 5.53 -1.55
CA SER A 65 -10.27 6.89 -2.02
C SER A 65 -11.62 6.99 -2.73
N TRP A 66 -12.16 5.87 -3.20
CA TRP A 66 -13.48 5.77 -3.84
C TRP A 66 -14.58 5.22 -2.92
N ASP A 67 -14.26 4.84 -1.69
CA ASP A 67 -15.28 4.43 -0.72
C ASP A 67 -16.03 5.68 -0.25
N LYS A 68 -17.33 5.74 -0.57
CA LYS A 68 -18.26 6.81 -0.19
C LYS A 68 -18.36 6.92 1.33
#